data_AF-A0A2S1PJL6-F1
#
_entry.id   AF-A0A2S1PJL6-F1
#
_cell.length_a   1.000
_cell.length_b   1.000
_cell.length_c   1.000
_cell.angle_alpha   90.00
_cell.angle_beta   90.00
_cell.angle_gamma   90.00
#
_symmetry.space_group_name_H-M   'P 1'
#
loop_
_entity.id
_entity.type
_entity.pdbx_description
1 polymer ?
#
loop_
_entity_poly.entity_id
_entity_poly.type
_entity_poly.pdbx_seq_one_letter_code
_entity_poly.pdbx_strand_id
1 'polypeptide(L)'
;MRIREHVIATNDMRLFGLHLLGQASLRMEQALWPEEYERMTREVEEALREADDPNAKSYTHEKSCRRCRNESTKHETSHVDRPCPNSLELG
;
A
#
# COMPACT_ATOMS: atom_id res chain seq x y z
N MET A 1 -4.02 -19.35 -2.54
CA MET A 1 -4.53 -18.63 -1.34
C MET A 1 -4.00 -19.33 -0.07
N ARG A 2 -2.75 -19.04 0.33
CA ARG A 2 -2.04 -19.81 1.38
C ARG A 2 -2.46 -19.49 2.82
N ILE A 3 -3.01 -18.30 3.04
CA ILE A 3 -3.37 -17.81 4.39
C ILE A 3 -4.51 -18.63 4.99
N ARG A 4 -5.55 -18.94 4.20
CA ARG A 4 -6.69 -19.75 4.66
C ARG A 4 -6.28 -21.17 5.03
N GLU A 5 -5.45 -21.80 4.19
CA GLU A 5 -4.90 -23.13 4.45
C GLU A 5 -4.03 -23.14 5.70
N HIS A 6 -3.20 -22.10 5.88
CA HIS A 6 -2.35 -21.96 7.05
C HIS A 6 -3.14 -21.75 8.35
N VAL A 7 -4.21 -20.94 8.32
CA VAL A 7 -5.08 -20.71 9.49
C VAL A 7 -5.80 -21.99 9.90
N ILE A 8 -6.30 -22.77 8.92
CA ILE A 8 -6.95 -24.06 9.19
C ILE A 8 -5.95 -25.09 9.74
N ALA A 9 -4.75 -25.17 9.15
CA ALA A 9 -3.72 -26.11 9.56
C ALA A 9 -3.17 -25.85 10.97
N THR A 10 -3.21 -24.60 11.44
CA THR A 10 -2.66 -24.22 12.75
C THR A 10 -3.62 -24.51 13.91
N ASN A 11 -4.94 -24.65 13.66
CA ASN A 11 -5.99 -24.87 14.67
C ASN A 11 -5.93 -23.93 15.89
N ASP A 12 -5.37 -22.73 15.71
CA ASP A 12 -5.34 -21.70 16.74
C ASP A 12 -6.63 -20.87 16.66
N MET A 13 -7.47 -21.00 17.68
CA MET A 13 -8.75 -20.30 17.78
C MET A 13 -8.61 -18.77 17.74
N ARG A 14 -7.46 -18.22 18.17
CA ARG A 14 -7.20 -16.79 18.10
C ARG A 14 -6.96 -16.34 16.67
N LEU A 15 -6.17 -17.11 15.91
CA LEU A 15 -5.96 -16.85 14.48
C LEU A 15 -7.26 -17.05 13.70
N PHE A 16 -8.06 -18.05 14.06
CA PHE A 16 -9.37 -18.26 13.47
C PHE A 16 -10.33 -17.10 13.77
N GLY A 17 -10.38 -16.62 15.01
CA GLY A 17 -11.19 -15.46 15.41
C GLY A 17 -10.78 -14.17 14.70
N LEU A 18 -9.47 -13.92 14.58
CA LEU A 18 -8.95 -12.77 13.82
C LEU A 18 -9.27 -12.87 12.32
N HIS A 19 -9.21 -14.09 11.75
CA HIS A 19 -9.61 -14.32 10.36
C HIS A 19 -11.10 -13.99 10.16
N LEU A 20 -11.97 -14.46 11.05
CA LEU A 20 -13.40 -14.17 10.98
C LEU A 20 -13.70 -12.68 11.16
N LEU A 21 -13.05 -12.02 12.12
CA LEU A 21 -13.22 -10.59 12.35
C LEU A 21 -12.77 -9.79 11.12
N GLY A 22 -11.59 -10.10 10.57
CA GLY A 22 -11.10 -9.46 9.35
C GLY A 22 -12.04 -9.67 8.16
N GLN A 23 -12.62 -10.87 8.00
CA GLN A 23 -13.62 -11.13 6.96
C GLN A 23 -14.91 -10.33 7.19
N ALA A 24 -15.40 -10.24 8.43
CA ALA A 24 -16.60 -9.48 8.74
C ALA A 24 -16.41 -7.98 8.49
N SER A 25 -15.30 -7.40 8.94
CA SER A 25 -14.94 -6.01 8.66
C SER A 25 -14.85 -5.73 7.16
N LEU A 26 -14.18 -6.61 6.41
CA LEU A 26 -14.10 -6.47 4.96
C LEU A 26 -15.47 -6.47 4.28
N ARG A 27 -16.40 -7.34 4.72
CA ARG A 27 -17.78 -7.37 4.20
C ARG A 27 -18.55 -6.11 4.55
N MET A 28 -18.31 -5.52 5.72
CA MET A 28 -18.92 -4.26 6.11
C MET A 28 -18.37 -3.09 5.26
N GLU A 29 -17.07 -3.05 5.02
CA GLU A 29 -16.44 -2.04 4.16
C GLU A 29 -16.96 -2.12 2.72
N GLN A 30 -17.10 -3.33 2.17
CA GLN A 30 -17.72 -3.57 0.85
C GLN A 30 -19.16 -3.05 0.77
N ALA A 31 -19.95 -3.23 1.83
CA ALA A 31 -21.34 -2.79 1.86
C ALA A 31 -21.46 -1.27 2.03
N LEU A 32 -20.51 -0.65 2.72
CA LEU A 32 -20.52 0.79 3.00
C LEU A 32 -19.97 1.62 1.82
N TRP A 33 -18.99 1.08 1.09
CA TRP A 33 -18.31 1.76 -0.02
C TRP A 33 -18.10 0.81 -1.21
N PRO A 34 -19.16 0.40 -1.91
CA PRO A 34 -19.07 -0.61 -2.95
C PRO A 34 -18.23 -0.13 -4.15
N GLU A 35 -18.35 1.13 -4.56
CA GLU A 35 -17.65 1.68 -5.73
C GLU A 35 -16.14 1.82 -5.48
N GLU A 36 -15.75 2.29 -4.29
CA GLU A 36 -14.35 2.35 -3.85
C GLU A 36 -13.74 0.96 -3.80
N TYR A 37 -14.49 -0.01 -3.27
CA TYR A 37 -14.04 -1.38 -3.16
C TYR A 37 -13.85 -2.04 -4.53
N GLU A 38 -14.79 -1.85 -5.46
CA GLU A 38 -14.68 -2.36 -6.83
C GLU A 38 -13.49 -1.76 -7.58
N ARG A 39 -13.31 -0.44 -7.47
CA ARG A 39 -12.16 0.26 -8.07
C ARG A 39 -10.84 -0.28 -7.53
N MET A 40 -10.71 -0.37 -6.21
CA MET A 40 -9.50 -0.89 -5.56
C MET A 40 -9.24 -2.35 -5.94
N THR A 41 -10.29 -3.18 -5.97
CA THR A 41 -10.19 -4.60 -6.36
C THR A 41 -9.66 -4.72 -7.79
N ARG A 42 -10.19 -3.92 -8.72
CA ARG A 42 -9.74 -3.90 -10.12
C ARG A 42 -8.28 -3.47 -10.25
N GLU A 43 -7.86 -2.44 -9.52
CA GLU A 43 -6.46 -1.99 -9.50
C GLU A 43 -5.52 -3.08 -8.98
N VAL A 44 -5.92 -3.79 -7.93
CA VAL A 44 -5.14 -4.91 -7.38
C VAL A 44 -5.07 -6.08 -8.37
N GLU A 45 -6.17 -6.45 -9.01
CA GLU A 45 -6.19 -7.52 -10.02
C GLU A 45 -5.32 -7.17 -11.23
N GLU A 46 -5.36 -5.92 -11.67
CA GLU A 46 -4.52 -5.44 -12.77
C GLU A 46 -3.04 -5.46 -12.39
N ALA A 47 -2.68 -5.00 -11.19
CA ALA A 47 -1.31 -5.03 -10.69
C ALA A 47 -0.79 -6.46 -10.50
N LEU A 48 -1.63 -7.39 -10.05
CA LEU A 48 -1.29 -8.81 -9.96
C LEU A 48 -1.04 -9.42 -11.33
N ARG A 49 -1.92 -9.12 -12.30
CA ARG A 49 -1.75 -9.57 -13.68
C ARG A 49 -0.47 -9.02 -14.31
N GLU A 50 -0.13 -7.75 -14.06
CA GLU A 50 1.14 -7.16 -14.51
C GLU A 50 2.35 -7.80 -13.82
N ALA A 51 2.25 -8.13 -12.54
CA ALA A 51 3.32 -8.79 -11.80
C ALA A 51 3.54 -10.25 -12.22
N ASP A 52 2.48 -10.95 -12.62
CA ASP A 52 2.51 -12.33 -13.11
C ASP A 52 2.93 -12.42 -14.60
N ASP A 53 3.05 -11.28 -15.31
CA ASP A 53 3.54 -11.25 -16.68
C ASP A 53 4.98 -11.81 -16.74
N PRO A 54 5.30 -12.78 -17.62
CA PRO A 54 6.64 -13.34 -17.73
C PRO A 54 7.72 -12.32 -18.16
N ASN A 55 7.30 -11.16 -18.69
CA ASN A 55 8.13 -10.01 -19.02
C ASN A 55 8.06 -8.90 -17.94
N ALA A 56 7.41 -9.15 -16.80
CA ALA A 56 7.35 -8.23 -15.68
C ALA A 56 8.76 -7.90 -15.18
N LYS A 57 9.05 -6.61 -15.02
CA LYS A 57 10.31 -6.15 -14.44
C LYS A 57 10.30 -6.47 -12.94
N SER A 58 10.93 -7.57 -12.53
CA SER A 58 11.12 -7.85 -11.11
C SER A 58 12.09 -6.83 -10.50
N TYR A 59 11.55 -5.95 -9.65
CA TYR A 59 12.38 -5.03 -8.88
C TYR A 59 12.82 -5.74 -7.61
N THR A 60 14.12 -5.88 -7.39
CA THR A 60 14.62 -6.52 -6.16
C THR A 60 14.18 -5.72 -4.94
N HIS A 61 13.85 -6.41 -3.85
CA HIS A 61 13.45 -5.79 -2.59
C HIS A 61 14.41 -4.68 -2.15
N GLU A 62 15.71 -4.90 -2.35
CA GLU A 62 16.75 -3.90 -2.08
C GLU A 62 16.61 -2.63 -2.93
N LYS A 63 16.38 -2.77 -4.24
CA LYS A 63 16.18 -1.61 -5.11
C LYS A 63 14.89 -0.87 -4.74
N SER A 64 13.83 -1.60 -4.37
CA SER A 64 12.55 -1.02 -3.91
C SER A 64 12.74 -0.17 -2.66
N CYS A 65 13.37 -0.71 -1.62
CA CYS A 65 13.68 0.03 -0.40
C CYS A 65 14.59 1.24 -0.65
N ARG A 66 15.58 1.13 -1.54
CA ARG A 66 16.44 2.27 -1.91
C ARG A 66 15.64 3.37 -2.62
N ARG A 67 14.71 3.00 -3.52
CA ARG A 67 13.85 3.98 -4.20
C ARG A 67 12.95 4.71 -3.22
N CYS A 68 12.24 4.00 -2.34
CA CYS A 68 11.39 4.63 -1.33
C CYS A 68 12.19 5.58 -0.43
N ARG A 69 13.39 5.16 0.02
CA ARG A 69 14.28 6.02 0.82
C ARG A 69 14.66 7.31 0.08
N ASN A 70 15.07 7.18 -1.18
CA ASN A 70 15.49 8.32 -1.99
C ASN A 70 14.32 9.27 -2.31
N GLU A 71 13.10 8.74 -2.47
CA GLU A 71 11.89 9.53 -2.66
C GLU A 71 11.48 10.28 -1.38
N SER A 72 11.60 9.64 -0.21
CA SER A 72 11.41 10.30 1.09
C SER A 72 12.40 11.46 1.28
N THR A 73 13.68 11.28 0.92
CA THR A 73 14.67 12.36 1.02
C THR A 73 14.41 13.51 0.07
N LYS A 74 13.80 13.26 -1.10
CA LYS A 74 13.44 14.33 -2.07
C LYS A 74 12.33 15.23 -1.55
N HIS A 75 11.33 14.65 -0.89
CA HIS A 75 10.25 15.42 -0.26
C HIS A 75 10.80 16.34 0.85
N GLU A 76 11.78 15.86 1.62
CA GLU A 76 12.43 16.64 2.68
C GLU A 76 13.26 17.82 2.12
N THR A 77 14.02 17.60 1.04
CA THR A 77 14.82 18.66 0.39
C THR A 77 13.99 19.73 -0.31
N SER A 78 12.78 19.42 -0.80
CA SER A 78 11.90 20.43 -1.43
C SER A 78 11.31 21.45 -0.45
N HIS A 79 11.35 21.17 0.86
CA HIS A 79 10.86 22.08 1.87
C HIS A 79 11.93 23.09 2.34
N VAL A 80 13.21 22.80 2.13
CA VAL A 80 14.33 23.63 2.64
C VAL A 80 14.74 24.75 1.68
N ASP A 81 14.42 24.65 0.38
CA ASP A 81 14.87 25.61 -0.65
C ASP A 81 13.85 26.71 -1.02
N ARG A 82 12.82 26.99 -0.20
CA ARG A 82 11.98 28.18 -0.42
C ARG A 82 12.68 29.42 0.16
N PRO A 83 13.07 30.42 -0.64
CA PRO A 83 13.54 31.69 -0.09
C PRO A 83 12.35 32.38 0.61
N CYS A 84 12.55 32.83 1.85
CA CYS A 84 11.59 33.67 2.55
C CYS A 84 11.30 34.93 1.72
N PRO A 85 10.06 35.20 1.28
CA PRO A 85 9.75 36.49 0.70
C PRO A 85 9.57 37.49 1.84
N ASN A 86 10.25 38.63 1.73
CA ASN A 86 10.05 39.92 2.40
C ASN A 86 11.22 40.36 3.32
N SER A 87 12.21 40.99 2.69
CA SER A 87 12.84 42.19 3.26
C SER A 87 12.48 43.36 2.34
N LEU A 88 11.45 44.13 2.75
CA LEU A 88 11.22 45.49 2.29
C LEU A 88 12.39 46.33 2.82
N GLU A 89 13.40 46.58 1.99
CA GLU A 89 14.38 47.64 2.27
C GLU A 89 13.78 48.96 1.78
N LEU A 90 13.29 49.74 2.75
CA LEU A 90 13.14 51.19 2.65
C LEU A 90 14.54 51.81 2.71
N GLY A 91 14.95 52.50 1.66
CA GLY A 91 16.20 53.28 1.61
C GLY A 91 16.38 53.98 0.28
#